data_AF-A0AAE4QU58-F1
#
_entry.id   AF-A0AAE4QU58-F1
#
_cell.length_a   1.000
_cell.length_b   1.000
_cell.length_c   1.000
_cell.angle_alpha   90.00
_cell.angle_beta   90.00
_cell.angle_gamma   90.00
#
_symmetry.space_group_name_H-M   'P 1'
#
loop_
_entity.id
_entity.type
_entity.pdbx_description
1 polymer ?
#
loop_
_entity_poly.entity_id
_entity_poly.type
_entity_poly.pdbx_seq_one_letter_code
_entity_poly.pdbx_strand_id
1 'polypeptide(L)'
;SFLLSEEIGTTDFYPTVRRILSLHIKGNADASSKAAQIVEYLSSKGDHFVHERHINIEECLSAGLLISRLEENQDLQNHVLTVHHSFMHSLQKTNAAKIVENQLGIALITATK
;
A
#
# COMPACT_ATOMS: atom_id res chain seq x y z
N SER A 1 -27.14 -24.98 -8.00
CA SER A 1 -26.32 -25.02 -9.23
C SER A 1 -25.92 -23.60 -9.58
N PHE A 2 -24.74 -23.18 -9.14
CA PHE A 2 -23.87 -22.26 -9.87
C PHE A 2 -22.48 -22.45 -9.24
N LEU A 3 -21.78 -23.44 -9.79
CA LEU A 3 -20.38 -23.70 -9.54
C LEU A 3 -19.58 -22.59 -10.22
N LEU A 4 -18.88 -21.76 -9.45
CA LEU A 4 -17.60 -21.21 -9.85
C LEU A 4 -16.69 -21.18 -8.60
N SER A 5 -16.25 -22.38 -8.26
CA SER A 5 -14.87 -22.59 -7.83
C SER A 5 -13.96 -22.14 -8.98
N GLU A 6 -13.60 -20.86 -9.01
CA GLU A 6 -12.46 -20.40 -9.79
C GLU A 6 -11.39 -19.95 -8.80
N GLU A 7 -10.33 -20.77 -8.77
CA GLU A 7 -9.04 -20.41 -8.24
C GLU A 7 -8.63 -19.05 -8.82
N ILE A 8 -8.74 -17.98 -8.02
CA ILE A 8 -8.01 -16.76 -8.31
C ILE A 8 -6.56 -17.05 -7.94
N GLY A 9 -5.88 -17.71 -8.87
CA GLY A 9 -4.46 -17.96 -8.86
C GLY A 9 -3.73 -16.66 -8.57
N THR A 10 -2.72 -16.79 -7.72
CA THR A 10 -1.80 -15.76 -7.26
C THR A 10 -0.89 -15.26 -8.38
N THR A 11 -1.41 -14.94 -9.55
CA THR A 11 -0.63 -14.64 -10.75
C THR A 11 -1.01 -13.31 -11.41
N ASP A 12 -2.21 -12.76 -11.15
CA ASP A 12 -2.69 -11.56 -11.88
C ASP A 12 -2.51 -10.21 -11.15
N PHE A 13 -2.22 -10.18 -9.85
CA PHE A 13 -2.02 -8.91 -9.13
C PHE A 13 -0.60 -8.32 -9.30
N TYR A 14 0.31 -9.14 -9.80
CA TYR A 14 1.75 -8.90 -9.80
C TYR A 14 2.32 -8.02 -10.91
N PRO A 15 1.82 -8.02 -12.16
CA PRO A 15 2.51 -7.33 -13.25
C PRO A 15 2.49 -5.81 -13.08
N THR A 16 1.40 -5.24 -12.57
CA THR A 16 1.28 -3.79 -12.34
C THR A 16 2.16 -3.33 -11.19
N VAL A 17 2.18 -4.07 -10.08
CA VAL A 17 3.03 -3.76 -8.92
C VAL A 17 4.51 -3.91 -9.29
N ARG A 18 4.87 -4.99 -10.00
CA ARG A 18 6.22 -5.18 -10.55
C ARG A 18 6.62 -4.03 -11.47
N ARG A 19 5.69 -3.55 -12.32
CA ARG A 19 5.94 -2.42 -13.22
C ARG A 19 6.16 -1.10 -12.48
N ILE A 20 5.37 -0.82 -11.44
CA ILE A 20 5.53 0.40 -10.63
C ILE A 20 6.89 0.39 -9.92
N LEU A 21 7.26 -0.74 -9.31
CA LEU A 21 8.54 -0.89 -8.62
C LEU A 21 9.73 -0.80 -9.59
N SER A 22 9.65 -1.44 -10.77
CA SER A 22 10.73 -1.36 -11.76
C SER A 22 10.90 0.05 -12.34
N LEU A 23 9.82 0.83 -12.47
CA LEU A 23 9.87 2.24 -12.84
C LEU A 23 10.47 3.12 -11.73
N HIS A 24 10.18 2.81 -10.46
CA HIS A 24 10.71 3.53 -9.31
C HIS A 24 12.21 3.24 -9.08
N ILE A 25 12.71 2.08 -9.50
CA ILE A 25 14.13 1.65 -9.41
C ILE A 25 14.91 1.97 -10.71
N LYS A 26 14.45 2.95 -11.52
CA LYS A 26 15.10 3.30 -12.80
C LYS A 26 16.56 3.76 -12.59
N GLY A 27 17.51 3.00 -13.14
CA GLY A 27 18.96 3.29 -13.10
C GLY A 27 19.85 2.09 -12.77
N ASN A 28 19.28 0.97 -12.33
CA ASN A 28 19.99 -0.29 -12.08
C ASN A 28 19.80 -1.27 -13.25
N ALA A 29 20.88 -1.87 -13.75
CA ALA A 29 20.83 -2.90 -14.80
C ALA A 29 19.95 -4.12 -14.41
N ASP A 30 19.75 -4.34 -13.10
CA ASP A 30 19.00 -5.47 -12.52
C ASP A 30 17.61 -5.10 -11.95
N ALA A 31 17.04 -3.95 -12.35
CA ALA A 31 15.78 -3.43 -11.77
C ALA A 31 14.60 -4.42 -11.85
N SER A 32 14.50 -5.23 -12.91
CA SER A 32 13.43 -6.22 -13.06
C SER A 32 13.56 -7.39 -12.08
N SER A 33 14.79 -7.83 -11.78
CA SER A 33 15.05 -8.93 -10.85
C SER A 33 14.78 -8.49 -9.41
N LYS A 34 15.26 -7.30 -9.03
CA LYS A 34 14.99 -6.69 -7.72
C LYS A 34 13.50 -6.45 -7.50
N ALA A 35 12.78 -5.93 -8.50
CA ALA A 35 11.34 -5.74 -8.41
C ALA A 35 10.60 -7.08 -8.24
N ALA A 36 11.03 -8.16 -8.89
CA ALA A 36 10.45 -9.49 -8.70
C ALA A 36 10.70 -10.04 -7.28
N GLN A 37 11.90 -9.87 -6.73
CA GLN A 37 12.25 -10.28 -5.37
C GLN A 37 11.46 -9.52 -4.30
N ILE A 38 11.35 -8.19 -4.44
CA ILE A 38 10.55 -7.35 -3.52
C ILE A 38 9.08 -7.76 -3.55
N VAL A 39 8.56 -8.04 -4.74
CA VAL A 39 7.18 -8.46 -4.92
C VAL A 39 6.92 -9.84 -4.32
N GLU A 40 7.85 -10.77 -4.50
CA GLU A 40 7.80 -12.09 -3.86
C GLU A 40 7.82 -11.95 -2.34
N TYR A 41 8.71 -11.11 -1.79
CA TYR A 41 8.80 -10.82 -0.36
C TYR A 41 7.48 -10.28 0.18
N LEU A 42 6.95 -9.20 -0.42
CA LEU A 42 5.70 -8.56 0.00
C LEU A 42 4.45 -9.44 -0.15
N SER A 43 4.54 -10.51 -0.95
CA SER A 43 3.38 -11.35 -1.27
C SER A 43 3.50 -12.79 -0.79
N SER A 44 4.61 -13.12 -0.12
CA SER A 44 4.82 -14.42 0.50
C SER A 44 3.74 -14.66 1.58
N LYS A 45 2.89 -15.66 1.32
CA LYS A 45 1.61 -15.88 2.02
C LYS A 45 1.71 -16.55 3.40
N GLY A 46 2.90 -16.69 3.96
CA GLY A 46 3.10 -17.31 5.29
C GLY A 46 3.04 -16.33 6.45
N ASP A 47 3.46 -15.07 6.24
CA ASP A 47 3.80 -14.16 7.34
C ASP A 47 2.96 -12.86 7.40
N HIS A 48 2.16 -12.54 6.36
CA HIS A 48 1.52 -11.23 6.17
C HIS A 48 -0.02 -11.24 6.15
N PHE A 49 -0.69 -12.34 6.48
CA PHE A 49 -2.16 -12.44 6.44
C PHE A 49 -2.86 -11.94 7.73
N VAL A 50 -2.10 -11.63 8.78
CA VAL A 50 -2.65 -11.05 10.00
C VAL A 50 -2.69 -9.54 9.82
N HIS A 51 -3.88 -8.95 9.80
CA HIS A 51 -4.15 -7.51 9.66
C HIS A 51 -3.51 -6.60 10.73
N GLU A 52 -2.60 -7.12 11.55
CA GLU A 52 -1.92 -6.46 12.66
C GLU A 52 -0.38 -6.54 12.58
N ARG A 53 0.20 -7.23 11.58
CA ARG A 53 1.66 -7.36 11.54
C ARG A 53 2.29 -6.13 10.89
N HIS A 54 2.92 -5.31 11.74
CA HIS A 54 3.75 -4.20 11.32
C HIS A 54 4.89 -4.72 10.43
N ILE A 55 4.97 -4.24 9.18
CA ILE A 55 6.10 -4.55 8.31
C ILE A 55 7.30 -3.76 8.85
N ASN A 56 8.37 -4.44 9.24
CA ASN A 56 9.55 -3.76 9.78
C ASN A 56 10.29 -3.03 8.66
N ILE A 57 10.60 -1.75 8.89
CA ILE A 57 11.34 -0.93 7.94
C ILE A 57 12.72 -1.50 7.65
N GLU A 58 13.38 -2.10 8.64
CA GLU A 58 14.70 -2.72 8.49
C GLU A 58 14.63 -3.97 7.59
N GLU A 59 13.57 -4.77 7.72
CA GLU A 59 13.35 -5.92 6.84
C GLU A 59 13.10 -5.46 5.40
N CYS A 60 12.34 -4.37 5.22
CA CYS A 60 12.10 -3.79 3.90
C CYS A 60 13.37 -3.22 3.25
N LEU A 61 14.19 -2.51 4.03
CA LEU A 61 15.50 -2.02 3.56
C LEU A 61 16.40 -3.19 3.15
N SER A 62 16.41 -4.26 3.94
CA SER A 62 17.17 -5.48 3.61
C SER A 62 16.66 -6.20 2.36
N ALA A 63 15.36 -6.13 2.09
CA ALA A 63 14.73 -6.64 0.88
C ALA A 63 14.99 -5.78 -0.37
N GLY A 64 15.68 -4.64 -0.22
CA GLY A 64 16.05 -3.74 -1.31
C GLY A 64 15.00 -2.69 -1.67
N LEU A 65 14.03 -2.43 -0.79
CA LEU A 65 13.10 -1.32 -0.96
C LEU A 65 13.81 0.02 -0.72
N LEU A 66 13.51 0.99 -1.58
CA LEU A 66 13.87 2.38 -1.37
C LEU A 66 12.83 3.00 -0.46
N ILE A 67 13.20 3.28 0.80
CA ILE A 67 12.29 3.82 1.80
C ILE A 67 12.83 5.16 2.26
N SER A 68 11.98 6.17 2.24
CA SER A 68 12.21 7.44 2.91
C SER A 68 11.31 7.51 4.13
N ARG A 69 11.89 7.80 5.29
CA ARG A 69 11.10 7.95 6.52
C ARG A 69 10.29 9.24 6.45
N LEU A 70 9.01 9.16 6.78
CA LEU A 70 8.14 10.34 6.80
C LEU A 70 8.62 11.34 7.86
N GLU A 71 9.17 10.84 8.96
CA GLU A 71 9.70 11.57 10.11
C GLU A 71 10.94 12.42 9.78
N GLU A 72 11.65 12.12 8.68
CA GLU A 72 12.84 12.88 8.28
C GLU A 72 12.49 14.27 7.72
N ASN A 73 11.22 14.50 7.34
CA ASN A 73 10.73 15.79 6.86
C ASN A 73 9.55 16.26 7.72
N GLN A 74 9.82 17.18 8.65
CA GLN A 74 8.84 17.67 9.61
C GLN A 74 7.63 18.34 8.94
N ASP A 75 7.84 19.10 7.86
CA ASP A 75 6.76 19.82 7.17
C ASP A 75 5.82 18.82 6.48
N LEU A 76 6.39 17.84 5.78
CA LEU A 76 5.61 16.77 5.14
C LEU A 76 4.84 15.96 6.19
N GLN A 77 5.49 15.60 7.29
CA GLN A 77 4.86 14.87 8.39
C GLN A 77 3.67 15.65 8.97
N ASN A 78 3.84 16.95 9.25
CA ASN A 78 2.79 17.80 9.79
C ASN A 78 1.59 17.91 8.86
N HIS A 79 1.82 18.06 7.55
CA HIS A 79 0.74 18.06 6.56
C HIS A 79 -0.03 16.75 6.51
N VAL A 80 0.68 15.61 6.47
CA VAL A 80 0.06 14.27 6.45
C VAL A 80 -0.75 14.01 7.73
N LEU A 81 -0.21 14.34 8.90
CA LEU A 81 -0.90 14.19 10.17
C LEU A 81 -2.15 15.08 10.26
N THR A 82 -2.09 16.29 9.74
CA THR A 82 -3.26 17.19 9.69
C THR A 82 -4.41 16.59 8.88
N VAL A 83 -4.10 16.04 7.71
CA VAL A 83 -5.10 15.33 6.88
C VAL A 83 -5.61 14.09 7.60
N HIS A 84 -4.72 13.28 8.17
CA HIS A 84 -5.09 12.10 8.94
C HIS A 84 -6.08 12.44 10.07
N HIS A 85 -5.77 13.43 10.91
CA HIS A 85 -6.66 13.87 11.98
C HIS A 85 -8.02 14.36 11.47
N SER A 86 -8.03 15.08 10.35
CA SER A 86 -9.27 15.54 9.71
C SER A 86 -10.15 14.35 9.28
N PHE A 87 -9.55 13.33 8.67
CA PHE A 87 -10.25 12.11 8.28
C PHE A 87 -10.75 11.31 9.48
N MET A 88 -9.91 11.14 10.51
CA MET A 88 -10.28 10.42 11.73
C MET A 88 -11.44 11.11 12.45
N HIS A 89 -11.42 12.44 12.55
CA HIS A 89 -12.55 13.19 13.10
C HIS A 89 -13.82 13.02 12.27
N SER A 90 -13.74 13.06 10.94
CA SER A 90 -14.88 12.82 10.06
C SER A 90 -15.46 11.41 10.23
N LEU A 91 -14.61 10.39 10.27
CA LEU A 91 -15.03 8.99 10.48
C LEU A 91 -15.64 8.76 11.87
N GLN A 92 -15.13 9.44 12.90
CA GLN A 92 -15.65 9.31 14.28
C GLN A 92 -16.96 10.07 14.51
N LYS A 93 -17.17 11.20 13.81
CA LYS A 93 -18.31 12.10 14.02
C LYS A 93 -19.46 11.87 13.04
N THR A 94 -19.30 10.97 12.08
CA THR A 94 -20.31 10.68 11.05
C THR A 94 -20.53 9.17 10.92
N ASN A 95 -21.49 8.77 10.09
CA ASN A 95 -21.69 7.37 9.71
C ASN A 95 -20.80 6.92 8.54
N ALA A 96 -19.79 7.71 8.16
CA ALA A 96 -18.85 7.34 7.10
C ALA A 96 -18.01 6.13 7.54
N ALA A 97 -18.06 5.06 6.75
CA ALA A 97 -17.27 3.84 6.92
C ALA A 97 -15.95 3.89 6.15
N LYS A 98 -15.94 4.56 5.00
CA LYS A 98 -14.80 4.67 4.08
C LYS A 98 -14.84 5.99 3.33
N ILE A 99 -13.69 6.65 3.24
CA ILE A 99 -13.49 7.87 2.46
C ILE A 99 -12.27 7.66 1.56
N VAL A 100 -12.41 7.93 0.27
CA VAL A 100 -11.31 7.95 -0.71
C VAL A 100 -11.39 9.28 -1.45
N GLU A 101 -10.39 10.14 -1.28
CA GLU A 101 -10.34 11.48 -1.87
C GLU A 101 -9.02 11.70 -2.61
N ASN A 102 -9.04 12.52 -3.66
CA ASN A 102 -7.84 12.93 -4.39
C ASN A 102 -7.59 14.44 -4.30
N GLN A 103 -6.43 14.88 -4.77
CA GLN A 103 -6.01 16.28 -4.79
C GLN A 103 -6.85 17.20 -5.69
N LEU A 104 -7.78 16.66 -6.48
CA LEU A 104 -8.73 17.42 -7.28
C LEU A 104 -10.05 17.68 -6.52
N GLY A 105 -10.15 17.28 -5.25
CA GLY A 105 -11.34 17.41 -4.43
C GLY A 105 -12.45 16.41 -4.79
N ILE A 106 -12.12 15.35 -5.54
CA ILE A 106 -13.07 14.29 -5.87
C ILE A 106 -13.02 13.26 -4.75
N ALA A 107 -14.15 13.05 -4.06
CA ALA A 107 -14.27 12.11 -2.95
C ALA A 107 -15.36 11.06 -3.19
N LEU A 108 -15.04 9.81 -2.87
CA LEU A 108 -15.97 8.70 -2.73
C LEU A 108 -16.15 8.40 -1.24
N ILE A 109 -17.37 8.56 -0.73
CA ILE A 109 -17.71 8.32 0.67
C ILE A 109 -18.72 7.17 0.72
N THR A 110 -18.43 6.14 1.51
CA THR A 110 -19.35 5.04 1.81
C THR A 110 -19.74 5.11 3.28
N ALA A 111 -21.03 5.10 3.58
CA ALA A 111 -21.55 5.13 4.94
C ALA A 111 -22.04 3.74 5.39
N THR A 112 -21.97 3.45 6.68
CA THR A 112 -22.68 2.30 7.25
C THR A 112 -24.18 2.58 7.24
N LYS A 113 -24.97 1.56 6.88
CA LYS A 113 -26.45 1.60 6.97
C LYS A 113 -26.91 1.75 8.41
#